data_AF-A0A423NE19-F1
#
_entry.id   AF-A0A423NE19-F1
#
_cell.length_a   1.000
_cell.length_b   1.000
_cell.length_c   1.000
_cell.angle_alpha   90.00
_cell.angle_beta   90.00
_cell.angle_gamma   90.00
#
_symmetry.space_group_name_H-M   'P 1'
#
loop_
_entity.id
_entity.type
_entity.pdbx_description
1 polymer ?
#
loop_
_entity_poly.entity_id
_entity_poly.type
_entity_poly.pdbx_seq_one_letter_code
_entity_poly.pdbx_strand_id
1 'polypeptide(L)'
;MDQNKNNAKTEKTIAQKVALAVSWIIVAASVWYWLSPNDPIPVKPAVAQTAEQQQTPTVYTSASPQALASATQYLADLDNAMTQGLQILKANNLKDLSAHSQRFKALRESGQTQFGRSIFEPLGHCASAGIFANSWWQAEISAARQADKQLFSEAIENALTELRAHHSECLKAVTSITLSE
;
A
#
# COMPACT_ATOMS: atom_id res chain seq x y z
N MET A 1 75.22 -15.85 29.10
CA MET A 1 75.25 -16.29 27.69
C MET A 1 73.85 -16.11 27.17
N ASP A 2 73.49 -14.87 26.82
CA ASP A 2 73.65 -14.29 25.47
C ASP A 2 72.63 -14.88 24.50
N GLN A 3 71.84 -14.15 23.73
CA GLN A 3 71.49 -12.74 23.58
C GLN A 3 70.43 -12.76 22.44
N ASN A 4 69.61 -11.71 22.36
CA ASN A 4 69.06 -11.17 21.10
C ASN A 4 67.88 -11.88 20.40
N LYS A 5 66.66 -11.34 20.58
CA LYS A 5 66.15 -10.33 19.62
C LYS A 5 64.99 -9.53 20.19
N ASN A 6 65.19 -8.23 20.13
CA ASN A 6 64.37 -7.17 20.68
C ASN A 6 63.26 -6.71 19.72
N ASN A 7 62.31 -5.95 20.29
CA ASN A 7 61.55 -4.86 19.69
C ASN A 7 60.39 -5.27 18.74
N ALA A 8 59.16 -5.20 19.21
CA ALA A 8 58.34 -3.98 19.27
C ALA A 8 57.95 -3.46 17.88
N LYS A 9 56.70 -3.75 17.47
CA LYS A 9 55.88 -2.74 16.81
C LYS A 9 54.39 -2.98 17.06
N THR A 10 53.88 -2.12 17.91
CA THR A 10 52.52 -1.66 18.08
C THR A 10 51.79 -1.53 16.73
N GLU A 11 50.64 -2.17 16.59
CA GLU A 11 49.55 -1.63 15.76
C GLU A 11 48.21 -1.89 16.46
N LYS A 12 47.93 -1.02 17.43
CA LYS A 12 46.57 -0.74 17.88
C LYS A 12 45.98 0.24 16.87
N THR A 13 45.09 -0.21 16.00
CA THR A 13 44.43 0.69 15.05
C THR A 13 42.94 0.34 14.90
N ILE A 14 42.14 1.20 15.55
CA ILE A 14 40.87 1.78 15.08
C ILE A 14 39.55 1.08 15.49
N ALA A 15 39.50 -0.21 15.83
CA ALA A 15 38.19 -0.83 16.14
C ALA A 15 37.70 -0.65 17.59
N GLN A 16 38.55 -0.21 18.54
CA GLN A 16 38.20 -0.16 19.98
C GLN A 16 38.38 1.24 20.59
N LYS A 17 37.91 2.28 19.90
CA LYS A 17 37.83 3.67 20.42
C LYS A 17 36.53 4.42 20.05
N VAL A 18 35.46 3.71 19.69
CA VAL A 18 34.15 4.35 19.38
C VAL A 18 33.14 4.20 20.52
N ALA A 19 33.50 3.52 21.62
CA ALA A 19 32.59 3.33 22.76
C ALA A 19 32.67 4.42 23.86
N LEU A 20 33.47 5.49 23.70
CA LEU A 20 33.67 6.50 24.75
C LEU A 20 33.62 7.96 24.24
N ALA A 21 32.97 8.23 23.10
CA ALA A 21 32.85 9.58 22.53
C ALA A 21 31.40 10.04 22.24
N VAL A 22 30.39 9.32 22.73
CA VAL A 22 28.97 9.70 22.58
C VAL A 22 28.38 10.30 23.87
N SER A 23 29.15 10.31 24.97
CA SER A 23 28.67 10.72 26.30
C SER A 23 29.02 12.16 26.71
N TRP A 24 29.46 13.03 25.79
CA TRP A 24 29.77 14.44 26.10
C TRP A 24 29.03 15.48 25.25
N ILE A 25 28.36 15.10 24.15
CA ILE A 25 27.64 16.06 23.28
C ILE A 25 26.31 16.51 23.91
N ILE A 26 25.69 15.68 24.76
CA ILE A 26 24.39 15.99 25.38
C ILE A 26 24.51 17.12 26.41
N VAL A 27 25.61 17.21 27.15
CA VAL A 27 25.76 18.19 28.25
C VAL A 27 26.03 19.61 27.75
N ALA A 28 26.77 19.76 26.64
CA ALA A 28 27.09 21.09 26.10
C ALA A 28 25.87 21.77 25.44
N ALA A 29 24.96 20.99 24.83
CA ALA A 29 23.76 21.53 24.19
C ALA A 29 22.72 22.03 25.22
N SER A 30 22.65 21.43 26.42
CA SER A 30 21.69 21.80 27.46
C SER A 30 21.99 23.15 28.11
N VAL A 31 23.26 23.54 28.19
CA VAL A 31 23.68 24.81 28.82
C VAL A 31 23.43 26.00 27.90
N TRP A 32 23.51 25.81 26.58
CA TRP A 32 23.28 26.90 25.62
C TRP A 32 21.80 27.26 25.46
N TYR A 33 20.90 26.31 25.65
CA TYR A 33 19.47 26.56 25.53
C TYR A 33 18.90 27.43 26.68
N TRP A 34 19.59 27.51 27.82
CA TRP A 34 19.18 28.33 28.96
C TRP A 34 19.76 29.76 28.96
N LEU A 35 20.67 30.08 28.03
CA LEU A 35 21.43 31.34 28.04
C LEU A 35 21.28 32.17 26.75
N SER A 36 20.18 31.99 26.00
CA SER A 36 19.87 32.84 24.85
C SER A 36 18.67 33.74 25.16
N PRO A 37 18.83 35.08 25.20
CA PRO A 37 17.72 36.01 25.31
C PRO A 37 16.84 35.91 24.05
N ASN A 38 15.53 35.73 24.23
CA ASN A 38 14.57 35.76 23.15
C ASN A 38 14.33 37.21 22.68
N ASP A 39 14.81 37.56 21.49
CA ASP A 39 14.24 38.68 20.75
C ASP A 39 12.97 38.20 20.01
N PRO A 40 11.81 38.89 20.15
CA PRO A 40 10.61 38.53 19.41
C PRO A 40 10.77 38.89 17.92
N ILE A 41 10.80 37.87 17.06
CA ILE A 41 10.85 38.03 15.61
C ILE A 41 9.50 38.58 15.11
N PRO A 42 9.47 39.67 14.32
CA PRO A 42 8.24 40.17 13.71
C PRO A 42 7.81 39.20 12.58
N VAL A 43 6.71 38.49 12.80
CA VAL A 43 6.17 37.53 11.84
C VAL A 43 5.53 38.29 10.66
N LYS A 44 6.20 38.28 9.51
CA LYS A 44 5.63 38.65 8.22
C LYS A 44 4.93 37.39 7.66
N PRO A 45 3.64 37.40 7.31
CA PRO A 45 2.96 36.19 6.87
C PRO A 45 3.47 35.77 5.49
N ALA A 46 4.22 34.68 5.44
CA ALA A 46 4.47 33.93 4.21
C ALA A 46 3.38 32.87 4.07
N VAL A 47 2.56 33.04 3.04
CA VAL A 47 1.59 32.05 2.57
C VAL A 47 2.34 30.80 2.07
N ALA A 48 1.76 29.65 2.43
CA ALA A 48 1.97 28.31 1.87
C ALA A 48 3.32 27.62 2.12
N GLN A 49 3.28 26.58 2.96
CA GLN A 49 3.43 25.17 2.54
C GLN A 49 3.66 24.34 3.82
N THR A 50 2.60 24.11 4.58
CA THR A 50 2.63 23.08 5.62
C THR A 50 2.42 21.74 4.92
N ALA A 51 3.53 21.02 4.78
CA ALA A 51 3.64 19.58 4.95
C ALA A 51 2.35 18.76 4.79
N GLU A 52 2.27 18.06 3.66
CA GLU A 52 2.20 16.60 3.62
C GLU A 52 2.16 15.94 5.03
N GLN A 53 0.96 15.82 5.61
CA GLN A 53 0.72 14.90 6.71
C GLN A 53 0.41 13.53 6.11
N GLN A 54 1.47 12.78 5.80
CA GLN A 54 1.41 11.32 5.88
C GLN A 54 1.18 10.91 7.33
N GLN A 55 -0.04 10.46 7.67
CA GLN A 55 -0.26 9.34 8.62
C GLN A 55 -1.75 9.04 8.86
N THR A 56 -2.28 8.11 8.07
CA THR A 56 -3.10 6.92 8.41
C THR A 56 -3.51 6.27 7.08
N PRO A 57 -3.86 4.97 7.00
CA PRO A 57 -4.65 4.47 5.88
C PRO A 57 -6.03 5.11 5.99
N THR A 58 -6.12 6.37 5.56
CA THR A 58 -7.36 7.13 5.59
C THR A 58 -8.20 6.55 4.47
N VAL A 59 -9.20 5.75 4.84
CA VAL A 59 -10.24 5.32 3.92
C VAL A 59 -10.70 6.54 3.15
N TYR A 60 -10.69 6.49 1.82
CA TYR A 60 -11.16 7.58 0.99
C TYR A 60 -12.67 7.71 1.20
N THR A 61 -13.09 8.78 1.89
CA THR A 61 -14.50 9.06 2.19
C THR A 61 -15.15 10.03 1.20
N SER A 62 -14.40 10.57 0.24
CA SER A 62 -14.92 11.49 -0.77
C SER A 62 -14.09 11.42 -2.04
N ALA A 63 -14.68 11.90 -3.15
CA ALA A 63 -13.92 12.14 -4.37
C ALA A 63 -12.76 13.11 -4.10
N SER A 64 -11.65 12.88 -4.79
CA SER A 64 -10.44 13.71 -4.78
C SER A 64 -9.51 13.22 -5.89
N PRO A 65 -8.54 14.01 -6.36
CA PRO A 65 -7.54 13.53 -7.31
C PRO A 65 -6.80 12.28 -6.82
N GLN A 66 -6.51 12.20 -5.52
CA GLN A 66 -5.87 11.05 -4.90
C GLN A 66 -6.80 9.83 -4.88
N ALA A 67 -8.07 9.99 -4.52
CA ALA A 67 -9.04 8.90 -4.56
C ALA A 67 -9.25 8.38 -6.00
N LEU A 68 -9.29 9.27 -6.99
CA LEU A 68 -9.38 8.92 -8.40
C LEU A 68 -8.15 8.13 -8.86
N ALA A 69 -6.95 8.60 -8.54
CA ALA A 69 -5.71 7.90 -8.89
C ALA A 69 -5.65 6.51 -8.26
N SER A 70 -5.94 6.42 -6.96
CA SER A 70 -5.94 5.16 -6.21
C SER A 70 -7.01 4.18 -6.73
N ALA A 71 -8.23 4.66 -7.00
CA ALA A 71 -9.30 3.83 -7.56
C ALA A 71 -8.96 3.35 -8.97
N THR A 72 -8.43 4.22 -9.83
CA THR A 72 -8.01 3.85 -11.20
C THR A 72 -6.94 2.77 -11.17
N GLN A 73 -5.91 2.96 -10.33
CA GLN A 73 -4.84 1.98 -10.18
C GLN A 73 -5.38 0.65 -9.64
N TYR A 74 -6.20 0.70 -8.60
CA TYR A 74 -6.79 -0.47 -7.98
C TYR A 74 -7.66 -1.28 -8.95
N LEU A 75 -8.51 -0.61 -9.74
CA LEU A 75 -9.34 -1.26 -10.75
C LEU A 75 -8.49 -1.88 -11.86
N ALA A 76 -7.43 -1.19 -12.31
CA ALA A 76 -6.48 -1.77 -13.26
C ALA A 76 -5.76 -3.01 -12.71
N ASP A 77 -5.44 -3.04 -11.41
CA ASP A 77 -4.85 -4.20 -10.75
C ASP A 77 -5.81 -5.39 -10.70
N LEU A 78 -7.13 -5.15 -10.52
CA LEU A 78 -8.16 -6.18 -10.62
C LEU A 78 -8.24 -6.75 -12.05
N ASP A 79 -8.36 -5.89 -13.07
CA ASP A 79 -8.45 -6.31 -14.47
C ASP A 79 -7.22 -7.10 -14.92
N ASN A 80 -6.03 -6.67 -14.49
CA ASN A 80 -4.79 -7.36 -14.75
C ASN A 80 -4.76 -8.73 -14.04
N ALA A 81 -5.19 -8.80 -12.77
CA ALA A 81 -5.29 -10.08 -12.07
C ALA A 81 -6.28 -11.04 -12.75
N MET A 82 -7.40 -10.55 -13.27
CA MET A 82 -8.35 -11.36 -14.02
C MET A 82 -7.75 -11.92 -15.31
N THR A 83 -7.12 -11.05 -16.09
CA THR A 83 -6.46 -11.44 -17.35
C THR A 83 -5.37 -12.49 -17.10
N GLN A 84 -4.55 -12.30 -16.07
CA GLN A 84 -3.52 -13.28 -15.67
C GLN A 84 -4.13 -14.59 -15.16
N GLY A 85 -5.26 -14.51 -14.44
CA GLY A 85 -5.96 -15.67 -13.91
C GLY A 85 -6.34 -16.68 -15.00
N LEU A 86 -6.81 -16.19 -16.15
CA LEU A 86 -7.16 -17.06 -17.29
C LEU A 86 -5.95 -17.86 -17.81
N GLN A 87 -4.74 -17.28 -17.79
CA GLN A 87 -3.52 -17.98 -18.20
C GLN A 87 -3.11 -19.02 -17.15
N ILE A 88 -3.26 -18.69 -15.87
CA ILE A 88 -2.95 -19.59 -14.74
C ILE A 88 -3.91 -20.80 -14.75
N LEU A 89 -5.19 -20.59 -15.05
CA LEU A 89 -6.17 -21.67 -15.20
C LEU A 89 -5.78 -22.63 -16.33
N LYS A 90 -5.37 -22.10 -17.48
CA LYS A 90 -4.90 -22.92 -18.62
C LYS A 90 -3.65 -23.72 -18.30
N ALA A 91 -2.72 -23.14 -17.54
CA ALA A 91 -1.51 -23.82 -17.10
C ALA A 91 -1.79 -24.97 -16.10
N ASN A 92 -2.94 -24.94 -15.41
CA ASN A 92 -3.39 -25.94 -14.45
C ASN A 92 -2.35 -26.30 -13.37
N ASN A 93 -1.52 -25.31 -12.98
CA ASN A 93 -0.54 -25.46 -11.92
C ASN A 93 -1.15 -25.10 -10.56
N LEU A 94 -1.27 -26.09 -9.67
CA LEU A 94 -1.88 -25.90 -8.35
C LEU A 94 -1.18 -24.84 -7.48
N LYS A 95 0.15 -24.72 -7.58
CA LYS A 95 0.92 -23.72 -6.83
C LYS A 95 0.54 -22.32 -7.29
N ASP A 96 0.51 -22.10 -8.61
CA ASP A 96 0.18 -20.79 -9.19
C ASP A 96 -1.28 -20.44 -8.97
N LEU A 97 -2.21 -21.42 -9.06
CA LEU A 97 -3.62 -21.24 -8.71
C LEU A 97 -3.80 -20.81 -7.25
N SER A 98 -3.07 -21.42 -6.33
CA SER A 98 -3.12 -21.07 -4.91
C SER A 98 -2.59 -19.65 -4.66
N ALA A 99 -1.41 -19.34 -5.22
CA ALA A 99 -0.82 -18.01 -5.12
C ALA A 99 -1.74 -16.92 -5.70
N HIS A 100 -2.35 -17.18 -6.85
CA HIS A 100 -3.28 -16.24 -7.48
C HIS A 100 -4.58 -16.06 -6.70
N SER A 101 -5.07 -17.13 -6.06
CA SER A 101 -6.21 -17.04 -5.14
C SER A 101 -5.91 -16.16 -3.93
N GLN A 102 -4.69 -16.22 -3.40
CA GLN A 102 -4.26 -15.30 -2.33
C GLN A 102 -4.16 -13.86 -2.82
N ARG A 103 -3.70 -13.65 -4.07
CA ARG A 103 -3.69 -12.32 -4.68
C ARG A 103 -5.08 -11.71 -4.78
N PHE A 104 -6.10 -12.45 -5.22
CA PHE A 104 -7.48 -11.95 -5.24
C PHE A 104 -8.02 -11.61 -3.85
N LYS A 105 -7.68 -12.40 -2.82
CA LYS A 105 -8.01 -12.06 -1.43
C LYS A 105 -7.36 -10.77 -0.98
N ALA A 106 -6.06 -10.60 -1.27
CA ALA A 106 -5.31 -9.39 -0.93
C ALA A 106 -5.85 -8.15 -1.67
N LEU A 107 -6.23 -8.29 -2.95
CA LEU A 107 -6.87 -7.21 -3.71
C LEU A 107 -8.21 -6.81 -3.09
N ARG A 108 -9.07 -7.78 -2.78
CA ARG A 108 -10.33 -7.52 -2.08
C ARG A 108 -10.11 -6.78 -0.75
N GLU A 109 -9.14 -7.19 0.05
CA GLU A 109 -8.81 -6.55 1.33
C GLU A 109 -8.21 -5.16 1.15
N SER A 110 -7.39 -4.96 0.12
CA SER A 110 -6.86 -3.65 -0.26
C SER A 110 -7.99 -2.68 -0.63
N GLY A 111 -8.93 -3.12 -1.47
CA GLY A 111 -10.11 -2.31 -1.80
C GLY A 111 -10.94 -1.95 -0.58
N GLN A 112 -11.15 -2.91 0.33
CA GLN A 112 -11.85 -2.67 1.60
C GLN A 112 -11.13 -1.69 2.52
N THR A 113 -9.79 -1.71 2.51
CA THR A 113 -8.94 -0.82 3.32
C THR A 113 -8.92 0.59 2.75
N GLN A 114 -8.94 0.73 1.43
CA GLN A 114 -8.84 2.02 0.76
C GLN A 114 -10.19 2.73 0.60
N PHE A 115 -11.28 2.00 0.36
CA PHE A 115 -12.56 2.58 -0.07
C PHE A 115 -13.74 2.25 0.84
N GLY A 116 -13.49 1.56 1.95
CA GLY A 116 -14.52 1.16 2.90
C GLY A 116 -14.95 -0.29 2.72
N ARG A 117 -15.65 -0.82 3.72
CA ARG A 117 -16.09 -2.22 3.78
C ARG A 117 -17.55 -2.40 3.34
N SER A 118 -18.27 -1.31 3.11
CA SER A 118 -19.69 -1.29 2.81
C SER A 118 -19.98 -0.52 1.53
N ILE A 119 -20.91 -1.01 0.72
CA ILE A 119 -21.43 -0.28 -0.45
C ILE A 119 -22.09 1.05 -0.09
N PHE A 120 -22.54 1.20 1.16
CA PHE A 120 -23.16 2.44 1.65
C PHE A 120 -22.13 3.53 1.97
N GLU A 121 -20.83 3.21 1.95
CA GLU A 121 -19.78 4.21 2.06
C GLU A 121 -19.61 4.94 0.71
N PRO A 122 -19.17 6.21 0.71
CA PRO A 122 -19.15 7.05 -0.49
C PRO A 122 -18.41 6.44 -1.68
N LEU A 123 -17.34 5.68 -1.42
CA LEU A 123 -16.55 4.97 -2.44
C LEU A 123 -16.67 3.44 -2.33
N GLY A 124 -17.69 2.96 -1.62
CA GLY A 124 -17.90 1.53 -1.34
C GLY A 124 -18.03 0.65 -2.59
N HIS A 125 -18.47 1.22 -3.71
CA HIS A 125 -18.52 0.52 -5.01
C HIS A 125 -17.14 0.05 -5.47
N CYS A 126 -16.05 0.77 -5.12
CA CYS A 126 -14.69 0.33 -5.42
C CYS A 126 -14.33 -0.94 -4.64
N ALA A 127 -14.69 -1.00 -3.36
CA ALA A 127 -14.49 -2.22 -2.56
C ALA A 127 -15.34 -3.39 -3.08
N SER A 128 -16.60 -3.14 -3.46
CA SER A 128 -17.49 -4.13 -4.07
C SER A 128 -16.91 -4.72 -5.36
N ALA A 129 -16.27 -3.91 -6.22
CA ALA A 129 -15.58 -4.43 -7.40
C ALA A 129 -14.55 -5.52 -7.02
N GLY A 130 -13.76 -5.30 -5.96
CA GLY A 130 -12.83 -6.32 -5.46
C GLY A 130 -13.50 -7.61 -4.95
N ILE A 131 -14.67 -7.47 -4.31
CA ILE A 131 -15.45 -8.62 -3.83
C ILE A 131 -15.90 -9.46 -5.03
N PHE A 132 -16.50 -8.83 -6.05
CA PHE A 132 -16.99 -9.55 -7.22
C PHE A 132 -15.87 -10.09 -8.11
N ALA A 133 -14.72 -9.40 -8.21
CA ALA A 133 -13.54 -9.93 -8.87
C ALA A 133 -13.03 -11.21 -8.17
N ASN A 134 -13.00 -11.24 -6.84
CA ASN A 134 -12.65 -12.46 -6.11
C ASN A 134 -13.71 -13.56 -6.29
N SER A 135 -15.00 -13.24 -6.27
CA SER A 135 -16.08 -14.21 -6.53
C SER A 135 -15.98 -14.80 -7.93
N TRP A 136 -15.72 -13.98 -8.96
CA TRP A 136 -15.46 -14.43 -10.32
C TRP A 136 -14.31 -15.44 -10.35
N TRP A 137 -13.18 -15.11 -9.72
CA TRP A 137 -12.02 -16.02 -9.69
C TRP A 137 -12.33 -17.36 -9.00
N GLN A 138 -13.10 -17.36 -7.90
CA GLN A 138 -13.51 -18.60 -7.25
C GLN A 138 -14.46 -19.43 -8.12
N ALA A 139 -15.35 -18.77 -8.88
CA ALA A 139 -16.23 -19.44 -9.82
C ALA A 139 -15.45 -20.08 -10.98
N GLU A 140 -14.45 -19.38 -11.52
CA GLU A 140 -13.55 -19.91 -12.55
C GLU A 140 -12.76 -21.15 -12.07
N ILE A 141 -12.18 -21.10 -10.86
CA ILE A 141 -11.51 -22.27 -10.27
C ILE A 141 -12.48 -23.45 -10.13
N SER A 142 -13.70 -23.17 -9.69
CA SER A 142 -14.72 -24.20 -9.47
C SER A 142 -15.16 -24.82 -10.80
N ALA A 143 -15.36 -24.00 -11.84
CA ALA A 143 -15.65 -24.43 -13.20
C ALA A 143 -14.54 -25.31 -13.78
N ALA A 144 -13.28 -24.92 -13.56
CA ALA A 144 -12.12 -25.66 -14.05
C ALA A 144 -11.97 -27.05 -13.41
N ARG A 145 -12.56 -27.27 -12.23
CA ARG A 145 -12.46 -28.53 -11.48
C ARG A 145 -13.65 -29.46 -11.63
N GLN A 146 -14.78 -28.98 -12.14
CA GLN A 146 -16.04 -29.73 -12.15
C GLN A 146 -16.54 -30.03 -13.56
N ALA A 147 -17.35 -31.09 -13.66
CA ALA A 147 -17.97 -31.50 -14.92
C ALA A 147 -19.26 -30.72 -15.24
N ASP A 148 -19.95 -30.18 -14.23
CA ASP A 148 -21.19 -29.42 -14.42
C ASP A 148 -20.89 -27.97 -14.82
N LYS A 149 -20.72 -27.76 -16.13
CA LYS A 149 -20.33 -26.47 -16.70
C LYS A 149 -21.42 -25.41 -16.62
N GLN A 150 -22.69 -25.78 -16.47
CA GLN A 150 -23.81 -24.84 -16.61
C GLN A 150 -23.98 -23.96 -15.37
N LEU A 151 -23.92 -24.55 -14.17
CA LEU A 151 -24.01 -23.82 -12.90
C LEU A 151 -22.88 -22.81 -12.73
N PHE A 152 -21.64 -23.19 -13.08
CA PHE A 152 -20.50 -22.27 -12.93
C PHE A 152 -20.47 -21.19 -13.99
N SER A 153 -20.98 -21.46 -15.21
CA SER A 153 -21.08 -20.43 -16.25
C SER A 153 -21.96 -19.27 -15.80
N GLU A 154 -23.11 -19.56 -15.18
CA GLU A 154 -23.99 -18.50 -14.65
C GLU A 154 -23.31 -17.71 -13.52
N ALA A 155 -22.65 -18.39 -12.58
CA ALA A 155 -21.95 -17.73 -11.48
C ALA A 155 -20.80 -16.82 -11.97
N ILE A 156 -20.05 -17.25 -12.99
CA ILE A 156 -19.00 -16.47 -13.64
C ILE A 156 -19.59 -15.20 -14.27
N GLU A 157 -20.65 -15.33 -15.08
CA GLU A 157 -21.28 -14.21 -15.77
C GLU A 157 -21.93 -13.21 -14.81
N ASN A 158 -22.60 -13.69 -13.75
CA ASN A 158 -23.17 -12.84 -12.72
C ASN A 158 -22.06 -12.04 -12.00
N ALA A 159 -20.96 -12.70 -11.61
CA ALA A 159 -19.84 -12.01 -10.97
C ALA A 159 -19.16 -10.98 -11.89
N LEU A 160 -19.01 -11.27 -13.18
CA LEU A 160 -18.50 -10.30 -14.16
C LEU A 160 -19.44 -9.12 -14.36
N THR A 161 -20.75 -9.36 -14.39
CA THR A 161 -21.74 -8.31 -14.54
C THR A 161 -21.72 -7.34 -13.36
N GLU A 162 -21.73 -7.88 -12.14
CA GLU A 162 -21.64 -7.08 -10.91
C GLU A 162 -20.30 -6.34 -10.80
N LEU A 163 -19.19 -7.00 -11.14
CA LEU A 163 -17.87 -6.35 -11.19
C LEU A 163 -17.90 -5.12 -12.11
N ARG A 164 -18.41 -5.25 -13.33
CA ARG A 164 -18.46 -4.16 -14.32
C ARG A 164 -19.36 -3.02 -13.85
N ALA A 165 -20.51 -3.35 -13.25
CA ALA A 165 -21.40 -2.35 -12.66
C ALA A 165 -20.66 -1.56 -11.57
N HIS A 166 -20.04 -2.25 -10.60
CA HIS A 166 -19.30 -1.64 -9.52
C HIS A 166 -18.05 -0.88 -9.97
N HIS A 167 -17.35 -1.35 -11.00
CA HIS A 167 -16.24 -0.64 -11.61
C HIS A 167 -16.70 0.72 -12.15
N SER A 168 -17.80 0.75 -12.90
CA SER A 168 -18.35 1.99 -13.45
C SER A 168 -18.84 2.96 -12.37
N GLU A 169 -19.53 2.46 -11.34
CA GLU A 169 -20.02 3.28 -10.23
C GLU A 169 -18.88 3.79 -9.35
N CYS A 170 -17.83 3.00 -9.14
CA CYS A 170 -16.61 3.45 -8.48
C CYS A 170 -16.02 4.66 -9.18
N LEU A 171 -15.82 4.59 -10.51
CA LEU A 171 -15.26 5.69 -11.30
C LEU A 171 -16.16 6.94 -11.29
N LYS A 172 -17.48 6.78 -11.35
CA LYS A 172 -18.41 7.91 -11.20
C LYS A 172 -18.28 8.55 -9.82
N ALA A 173 -18.21 7.74 -8.77
CA ALA A 173 -18.12 8.22 -7.39
C ALA A 173 -16.82 8.98 -7.10
N VAL A 174 -15.69 8.59 -7.70
CA VAL A 174 -14.40 9.30 -7.51
C VAL A 174 -14.21 10.51 -8.44
N THR A 175 -15.05 10.68 -9.47
CA THR A 175 -14.97 11.81 -10.42
C THR A 175 -15.99 12.92 -10.14
N SER A 176 -16.98 12.70 -9.28
CA SER A 176 -18.11 13.63 -9.09
C SER A 176 -17.77 15.03 -8.54
N ILE A 177 -16.52 15.28 -8.10
CA ILE A 177 -16.05 16.62 -7.65
C ILE A 177 -15.34 17.41 -8.77
N THR A 178 -14.85 16.76 -9.83
CA THR A 178 -14.11 17.45 -10.91
C THR A 178 -15.00 18.24 -11.88
N LEU A 179 -16.32 18.29 -11.65
CA LEU A 179 -17.28 18.98 -12.53
C LEU A 179 -17.96 20.20 -11.87
N SER A 180 -17.45 20.64 -10.72
CA SER A 180 -17.99 21.75 -9.93
C SER A 180 -16.95 22.85 -9.73
N GLU A 181 -16.36 23.31 -10.82
CA GLU A 181 -15.53 24.53 -10.90
C GLU A 181 -16.02 25.42 -12.05
#